data_AF-A0A940HN45-F1
#
_entry.id   AF-A0A940HN45-F1
#
_cell.length_a   1.000
_cell.length_b   1.000
_cell.length_c   1.000
_cell.angle_alpha   90.00
_cell.angle_beta   90.00
_cell.angle_gamma   90.00
#
_symmetry.space_group_name_H-M   'P 1'
#
loop_
_entity.id
_entity.type
_entity.pdbx_description
1 polymer ?
#
loop_
_entity_poly.entity_id
_entity_poly.type
_entity_poly.pdbx_seq_one_letter_code
_entity_poly.pdbx_strand_id
1 'polypeptide(L)'
;MKKICLLLLVLAAASPLAAQTTSVNSEILPATQTNWLTDSLKQLFRLSYPVNYVYHYADKSGTFFCIFTESRDSIIASKDTFHFRIRAVNIKQDANGQYSKVWDMNDYVLQKDQHESDIGFWDQYISFEDLDKDGLADPLIV
;
A
#
# COMPACT_ATOMS: atom_id res chain seq x y z
N MET A 1 21.17 60.18 -0.69
CA MET A 1 20.54 58.96 -1.28
C MET A 1 21.21 57.69 -0.75
N LYS A 2 21.20 57.43 0.57
CA LYS A 2 21.90 56.27 1.17
C LYS A 2 21.17 55.62 2.37
N LYS A 3 19.90 55.94 2.61
CA LYS A 3 19.17 55.45 3.80
C LYS A 3 17.94 54.59 3.53
N ILE A 4 17.71 54.16 2.27
CA ILE A 4 16.50 53.39 1.89
C ILE A 4 16.79 51.91 1.62
N CYS A 5 18.05 51.47 1.57
CA CYS A 5 18.37 50.06 1.26
C CYS A 5 18.37 49.11 2.47
N LEU A 6 18.17 49.56 3.71
CA LEU A 6 18.34 48.70 4.88
C LEU A 6 17.06 48.02 5.38
N LEU A 7 15.87 48.36 4.85
CA LEU A 7 14.60 47.82 5.36
C LEU A 7 14.09 46.56 4.64
N LEU A 8 14.70 46.19 3.50
CA LEU A 8 14.28 45.02 2.70
C LEU A 8 15.04 43.73 3.04
N LEU A 9 16.06 43.79 3.91
CA LEU A 9 16.87 42.62 4.25
C LEU A 9 16.37 41.84 5.49
N VAL A 10 15.36 42.34 6.21
CA VAL A 10 14.89 41.74 7.47
C VAL A 10 13.63 40.88 7.31
N LEU A 11 12.93 40.95 6.16
CA LEU A 11 11.75 40.09 5.92
C LEU A 11 12.08 38.70 5.33
N ALA A 12 13.35 38.39 5.05
CA ALA A 12 13.73 37.08 4.50
C ALA A 12 14.08 36.03 5.57
N ALA A 13 14.00 36.35 6.86
CA ALA A 13 14.49 35.50 7.94
C ALA A 13 13.45 35.27 9.03
N ALA A 14 12.28 34.71 8.69
CA ALA A 14 11.43 33.94 9.63
C ALA A 14 10.13 33.49 8.96
N SER A 15 10.21 32.63 7.96
CA SER A 15 9.25 31.55 7.92
C SER A 15 10.03 30.30 8.30
N PRO A 16 9.80 29.67 9.46
CA PRO A 16 10.09 28.25 9.52
C PRO A 16 9.23 27.65 8.41
N LEU A 17 9.86 27.30 7.28
CA LEU A 17 9.31 26.23 6.47
C LEU A 17 9.22 25.07 7.45
N ALA A 18 8.04 24.84 7.99
CA ALA A 18 7.68 23.54 8.49
C ALA A 18 7.78 22.63 7.27
N ALA A 19 8.99 22.15 6.99
CA ALA A 19 9.16 20.88 6.32
C ALA A 19 8.56 19.87 7.30
N GLN A 20 7.23 19.78 7.30
CA GLN A 20 6.56 18.63 7.88
C GLN A 20 7.12 17.47 7.06
N THR A 21 8.02 16.72 7.68
CA THR A 21 8.35 15.39 7.22
C THR A 21 7.04 14.62 7.31
N THR A 22 6.31 14.56 6.20
CA THR A 22 5.12 13.73 6.08
C THR A 22 5.63 12.30 6.20
N SER A 23 5.65 11.76 7.41
CA SER A 23 6.02 10.37 7.61
C SER A 23 4.96 9.54 6.91
N VAL A 24 5.37 8.74 5.92
CA VAL A 24 4.51 7.69 5.38
C VAL A 24 4.20 6.75 6.54
N ASN A 25 2.93 6.69 6.91
CA ASN A 25 2.42 5.75 7.89
C ASN A 25 1.54 4.74 7.16
N SER A 26 1.62 3.49 7.58
CA SER A 26 0.76 2.41 7.09
C SER A 26 0.13 1.64 8.24
N GLU A 27 -1.06 1.12 7.99
CA GLU A 27 -1.81 0.31 8.94
C GLU A 27 -2.59 -0.77 8.21
N ILE A 28 -2.82 -1.91 8.88
CA ILE A 28 -3.74 -2.93 8.40
C ILE A 28 -5.16 -2.56 8.83
N LEU A 29 -6.06 -2.44 7.87
CA LEU A 29 -7.46 -2.13 8.15
C LEU A 29 -8.19 -3.35 8.73
N PRO A 30 -8.95 -3.18 9.82
CA PRO A 30 -9.89 -4.19 10.29
C PRO A 30 -10.96 -4.49 9.24
N ALA A 31 -11.49 -5.72 9.22
CA ALA A 31 -12.55 -6.12 8.28
C ALA A 31 -13.80 -5.21 8.34
N THR A 32 -14.08 -4.58 9.49
CA THR A 32 -15.19 -3.62 9.65
C THR A 32 -14.99 -2.34 8.85
N GLN A 33 -13.75 -1.99 8.50
CA GLN A 33 -13.38 -0.81 7.73
C GLN A 33 -13.17 -1.09 6.23
N THR A 34 -13.26 -2.35 5.80
CA THR A 34 -13.06 -2.76 4.40
C THR A 34 -14.37 -2.97 3.63
N ASN A 35 -15.51 -2.55 4.17
CA ASN A 35 -16.84 -2.72 3.54
C ASN A 35 -16.98 -1.99 2.19
N TRP A 36 -16.14 -0.98 1.93
CA TRP A 36 -16.09 -0.28 0.64
C TRP A 36 -15.55 -1.17 -0.48
N LEU A 37 -14.81 -2.24 -0.18
CA LEU A 37 -14.30 -3.22 -1.14
C LEU A 37 -15.43 -4.17 -1.56
N THR A 38 -16.38 -3.61 -2.30
CA THR A 38 -17.56 -4.32 -2.84
C THR A 38 -17.16 -5.37 -3.88
N ASP A 39 -18.05 -6.31 -4.17
CA ASP A 39 -17.81 -7.34 -5.18
C ASP A 39 -17.60 -6.74 -6.58
N SER A 40 -18.23 -5.61 -6.89
CA SER A 40 -17.97 -4.86 -8.12
C SER A 40 -16.53 -4.34 -8.20
N LEU A 41 -15.98 -3.81 -7.10
CA LEU A 41 -14.58 -3.38 -7.06
C LEU A 41 -13.62 -4.57 -7.09
N LYS A 42 -13.94 -5.66 -6.39
CA LYS A 42 -13.15 -6.90 -6.47
C LYS A 42 -13.11 -7.42 -7.91
N GLN A 43 -14.23 -7.43 -8.61
CA GLN A 43 -14.29 -7.83 -10.01
C GLN A 43 -13.49 -6.87 -10.91
N LEU A 44 -13.64 -5.55 -10.72
CA LEU A 44 -12.92 -4.52 -11.47
C LEU A 44 -11.40 -4.70 -11.37
N PHE A 45 -10.89 -4.99 -10.16
CA PHE A 45 -9.46 -5.15 -9.90
C PHE A 45 -8.98 -6.61 -9.98
N ARG A 46 -9.86 -7.53 -10.38
CA ARG A 46 -9.59 -8.98 -10.52
C ARG A 46 -9.10 -9.63 -9.22
N LEU A 47 -9.67 -9.22 -8.10
CA LEU A 47 -9.44 -9.80 -6.77
C LEU A 47 -10.33 -11.03 -6.61
N SER A 48 -9.91 -12.15 -7.23
CA SER A 48 -10.68 -13.39 -7.27
C SER A 48 -10.48 -14.31 -6.07
N TYR A 49 -9.46 -14.04 -5.24
CA TYR A 49 -9.15 -14.84 -4.06
C TYR A 49 -9.63 -14.14 -2.79
N PRO A 50 -9.84 -14.89 -1.68
CA PRO A 50 -10.08 -14.29 -0.37
C PRO A 50 -9.07 -13.19 -0.03
N VAL A 51 -9.57 -12.12 0.60
CA VAL A 51 -8.72 -11.03 1.09
C VAL A 51 -8.12 -11.43 2.43
N ASN A 52 -6.80 -11.39 2.52
CA ASN A 52 -6.03 -11.66 3.74
C ASN A 52 -5.81 -10.36 4.51
N TYR A 53 -5.28 -9.34 3.83
CA TYR A 53 -4.95 -8.04 4.41
C TYR A 53 -5.36 -6.90 3.47
N VAL A 54 -5.75 -5.78 4.05
CA VAL A 54 -5.86 -4.50 3.35
C VAL A 54 -5.01 -3.50 4.11
N TYR A 55 -3.89 -3.11 3.52
CA TYR A 55 -3.08 -2.03 4.05
C TYR A 55 -3.65 -0.69 3.57
N HIS A 56 -3.72 0.27 4.47
CA HIS A 56 -3.98 1.67 4.18
C HIS A 56 -2.70 2.46 4.43
N TYR A 57 -2.34 3.33 3.50
CA TYR A 57 -1.22 4.26 3.67
C TYR A 57 -1.47 5.56 2.90
N ALA A 58 -0.79 6.61 3.31
CA ALA A 58 -0.83 7.89 2.63
C ALA A 58 0.58 8.46 2.47
N ASP A 59 0.82 9.10 1.33
CA ASP A 59 2.08 9.76 1.01
C ASP A 59 1.80 11.14 0.35
N LYS A 60 2.86 11.84 -0.11
CA LYS A 60 2.73 13.16 -0.74
C LYS A 60 1.82 13.18 -1.98
N SER A 61 1.57 12.03 -2.58
CA SER A 61 0.79 11.86 -3.80
C SER A 61 -0.65 11.46 -3.54
N GLY A 62 -1.01 10.92 -2.37
CA GLY A 62 -2.40 10.68 -1.98
C GLY A 62 -2.61 9.54 -1.00
N THR A 63 -3.84 9.00 -0.99
CA THR A 63 -4.27 7.89 -0.14
C THR A 63 -4.39 6.60 -0.95
N PHE A 64 -3.87 5.52 -0.39
CA PHE A 64 -3.74 4.24 -1.05
C PHE A 64 -4.24 3.09 -0.20
N PHE A 65 -4.68 2.04 -0.90
CA PHE A 65 -5.04 0.77 -0.30
C PHE A 65 -4.35 -0.36 -1.05
N CYS A 66 -3.53 -1.13 -0.36
CA CYS A 66 -2.91 -2.33 -0.92
C CYS A 66 -3.64 -3.57 -0.42
N ILE A 67 -4.28 -4.29 -1.34
CA ILE A 67 -5.16 -5.41 -1.05
C ILE A 67 -4.43 -6.70 -1.39
N PHE A 68 -4.24 -7.56 -0.40
CA PHE A 68 -3.53 -8.83 -0.51
C PHE A 68 -4.52 -9.99 -0.48
N THR A 69 -4.43 -10.87 -1.48
CA THR A 69 -5.34 -11.99 -1.67
C THR A 69 -4.59 -13.28 -1.97
N GLU A 70 -5.06 -14.38 -1.39
CA GLU A 70 -4.44 -15.70 -1.51
C GLU A 70 -5.49 -16.76 -1.79
N SER A 71 -5.22 -17.66 -2.73
CA SER A 71 -6.13 -18.77 -3.05
C SER A 71 -6.22 -19.78 -1.91
N ARG A 72 -7.33 -20.51 -1.79
CA ARG A 72 -7.46 -21.62 -0.82
C ARG A 72 -7.51 -22.93 -1.58
N ASP A 73 -6.36 -23.56 -1.79
CA ASP A 73 -6.23 -24.70 -2.70
C ASP A 73 -6.39 -26.05 -1.98
N SER A 74 -5.86 -26.19 -0.77
CA SER A 74 -6.08 -27.39 0.04
C SER A 74 -6.09 -27.09 1.54
N ILE A 75 -6.77 -27.95 2.30
CA ILE A 75 -6.80 -27.91 3.76
C ILE A 75 -6.29 -29.26 4.23
N ILE A 76 -5.14 -29.28 4.90
CA ILE A 76 -4.58 -30.54 5.42
C ILE A 76 -5.25 -30.92 6.75
N ALA A 77 -5.00 -32.15 7.22
CA ALA A 77 -5.65 -32.69 8.42
C ALA A 77 -5.41 -31.84 9.70
N SER A 78 -4.33 -31.05 9.76
CA SER A 78 -4.05 -30.08 10.83
C SER A 78 -4.93 -28.82 10.77
N LYS A 79 -5.76 -28.66 9.74
CA LYS A 79 -6.55 -27.46 9.38
C LYS A 79 -5.72 -26.28 8.84
N ASP A 80 -4.46 -26.49 8.49
CA ASP A 80 -3.69 -25.48 7.77
C ASP A 80 -4.19 -25.40 6.32
N THR A 81 -4.28 -24.17 5.82
CA THR A 81 -4.69 -23.88 4.44
C THR A 81 -3.42 -23.67 3.61
N PHE A 82 -3.35 -24.35 2.47
CA PHE A 82 -2.31 -24.13 1.48
C PHE A 82 -2.83 -23.26 0.35
N HIS A 83 -1.94 -22.40 -0.11
CA HIS A 83 -2.12 -21.32 -1.05
C HIS A 83 -1.15 -21.54 -2.22
N PHE A 84 -1.67 -21.67 -3.43
CA PHE A 84 -0.84 -21.84 -4.64
C PHE A 84 -0.83 -20.62 -5.53
N ARG A 85 -1.59 -19.58 -5.21
CA ARG A 85 -1.70 -18.34 -5.98
C ARG A 85 -1.87 -17.18 -5.05
N ILE A 86 -1.08 -16.14 -5.29
CA ILE A 86 -1.19 -14.86 -4.63
C ILE A 86 -1.48 -13.77 -5.64
N ARG A 87 -2.17 -12.73 -5.17
CA ARG A 87 -2.36 -11.48 -5.92
C ARG A 87 -2.43 -10.33 -4.94
N ALA A 88 -1.67 -9.27 -5.23
CA ALA A 88 -1.80 -7.99 -4.55
C ALA A 88 -2.17 -6.91 -5.57
N VAL A 89 -3.06 -6.00 -5.17
CA VAL A 89 -3.42 -4.83 -5.98
C VAL A 89 -3.36 -3.59 -5.11
N ASN A 90 -2.59 -2.61 -5.56
CA ASN A 90 -2.55 -1.30 -4.95
C ASN A 90 -3.45 -0.33 -5.71
N ILE A 91 -4.36 0.29 -4.99
CA ILE A 91 -5.32 1.24 -5.54
C ILE A 91 -5.16 2.60 -4.85
N LYS A 92 -5.39 3.66 -5.61
CA LYS A 92 -5.44 5.04 -5.12
C LYS A 92 -6.89 5.49 -5.05
N GLN A 93 -7.25 6.16 -3.96
CA GLN A 93 -8.51 6.87 -3.84
C GLN A 93 -8.30 8.35 -4.21
N ASP A 94 -9.11 8.85 -5.14
CA ASP A 94 -9.11 10.27 -5.51
C ASP A 94 -9.98 11.12 -4.57
N ALA A 95 -9.95 12.44 -4.75
CA ALA A 95 -10.75 13.37 -3.94
C ALA A 95 -12.27 13.20 -4.09
N ASN A 96 -12.73 12.53 -5.15
CA ASN A 96 -14.15 12.21 -5.37
C ASN A 96 -14.53 10.84 -4.81
N GLY A 97 -13.60 10.14 -4.16
CA GLY A 97 -13.79 8.80 -3.62
C GLY A 97 -13.72 7.68 -4.66
N GLN A 98 -13.31 7.98 -5.89
CA GLN A 98 -13.13 6.97 -6.94
C GLN A 98 -11.80 6.24 -6.77
N TYR A 99 -11.81 4.94 -7.08
CA TYR A 99 -10.63 4.09 -6.97
C TYR A 99 -10.00 3.84 -8.34
N SER A 100 -8.68 3.95 -8.42
CA SER A 100 -7.89 3.64 -9.61
C SER A 100 -6.73 2.72 -9.26
N LYS A 101 -6.40 1.77 -10.16
CA LYS A 101 -5.26 0.87 -9.95
C LYS A 101 -3.96 1.63 -10.16
N VAL A 102 -3.03 1.49 -9.23
CA VAL A 102 -1.67 2.03 -9.31
C VAL A 102 -0.73 0.96 -9.86
N TRP A 103 -0.72 -0.20 -9.20
CA TRP A 103 0.06 -1.37 -9.62
C TRP A 103 -0.64 -2.65 -9.13
N ASP A 104 -0.25 -3.78 -9.70
CA ASP A 104 -0.63 -5.11 -9.24
C ASP A 104 0.53 -6.10 -9.42
N MET A 105 0.51 -7.15 -8.60
CA MET A 105 1.40 -8.30 -8.72
C MET A 105 0.61 -9.58 -8.51
N ASN A 106 1.11 -10.66 -9.08
CA ASN A 106 0.60 -12.00 -8.88
C ASN A 106 1.72 -13.01 -8.99
N ASP A 107 1.59 -14.12 -8.29
CA ASP A 107 2.50 -15.25 -8.38
C ASP A 107 1.77 -16.57 -8.10
N TYR A 108 2.40 -17.69 -8.45
CA TYR A 108 1.83 -19.01 -8.29
C TYR A 108 2.87 -20.12 -8.23
N VAL A 109 2.55 -21.16 -7.47
CA VAL A 109 3.39 -22.35 -7.35
C VAL A 109 3.39 -23.15 -8.65
N LEU A 110 4.58 -23.37 -9.22
CA LEU A 110 4.79 -24.26 -10.36
C LEU A 110 4.78 -25.72 -9.90
N GLN A 111 3.64 -26.40 -10.02
CA GLN A 111 3.47 -27.79 -9.57
C GLN A 111 4.45 -28.81 -10.18
N LYS A 112 5.11 -28.48 -11.31
CA LYS A 112 6.08 -29.37 -11.96
C LYS A 112 7.46 -29.36 -11.30
N ASP A 113 7.82 -28.28 -10.61
CA ASP A 113 9.21 -28.06 -10.20
C ASP A 113 9.47 -28.43 -8.73
N GLN A 114 8.45 -28.81 -7.95
CA GLN A 114 8.52 -29.33 -6.56
C GLN A 114 9.36 -28.54 -5.53
N HIS A 115 9.90 -27.38 -5.90
CA HIS A 115 10.75 -26.55 -5.03
C HIS A 115 9.95 -25.70 -4.05
N GLU A 116 8.69 -25.41 -4.39
CA GLU A 116 7.77 -24.65 -3.56
C GLU A 116 6.46 -25.43 -3.44
N SER A 117 5.95 -25.52 -2.21
CA SER A 117 4.71 -26.25 -1.90
C SER A 117 3.59 -25.32 -1.44
N ASP A 118 3.88 -24.05 -1.17
CA ASP A 118 2.97 -23.05 -0.62
C ASP A 118 3.52 -21.66 -0.87
N ILE A 119 2.66 -20.68 -1.13
CA ILE A 119 3.02 -19.27 -1.31
C ILE A 119 1.97 -18.36 -0.66
N GLY A 120 2.40 -17.39 0.15
CA GLY A 120 1.50 -16.51 0.89
C GLY A 120 2.16 -15.20 1.28
N PHE A 121 1.34 -14.22 1.63
CA PHE A 121 1.77 -12.92 2.16
C PHE A 121 1.86 -12.99 3.68
N TRP A 122 2.97 -12.50 4.21
CA TRP A 122 3.21 -12.43 5.64
C TRP A 122 3.30 -10.96 6.03
N ASP A 123 2.42 -10.51 6.93
CA ASP A 123 2.34 -9.12 7.37
C ASP A 123 3.68 -8.57 7.89
N GLN A 124 4.44 -9.39 8.62
CA GLN A 124 5.79 -9.06 9.11
C GLN A 124 6.84 -8.78 8.01
N TYR A 125 6.55 -9.12 6.75
CA TYR A 125 7.42 -8.89 5.59
C TYR A 125 6.80 -7.92 4.58
N ILE A 126 5.80 -7.14 5.01
CA ILE A 126 5.17 -6.10 4.21
C ILE A 126 5.39 -4.76 4.92
N SER A 127 5.96 -3.79 4.21
CA SER A 127 6.09 -2.43 4.70
C SER A 127 5.84 -1.40 3.61
N PHE A 128 5.36 -0.23 4.02
CA PHE A 128 5.19 0.94 3.18
C PHE A 128 5.88 2.10 3.89
N GLU A 129 7.09 2.43 3.46
CA GLU A 129 7.95 3.42 4.11
C GLU A 129 8.54 4.35 3.05
N ASP A 130 8.92 5.56 3.42
CA ASP A 130 9.64 6.49 2.54
C ASP A 130 11.16 6.27 2.72
N LEU A 131 11.72 5.33 1.96
CA LEU A 131 13.10 4.85 2.16
C LEU A 131 14.12 5.88 1.65
N ASP A 132 13.78 6.61 0.59
CA ASP A 132 14.65 7.63 -0.01
C ASP A 132 14.39 9.07 0.46
N LYS A 133 13.35 9.27 1.28
CA LYS A 133 12.95 10.54 1.90
C LYS A 133 12.43 11.56 0.91
N ASP A 134 11.86 11.13 -0.20
CA ASP A 134 11.25 12.02 -1.18
C ASP A 134 9.79 12.39 -0.83
N GLY A 135 9.18 11.67 0.12
CA GLY A 135 7.80 11.80 0.56
C GLY A 135 6.80 10.88 -0.14
N LEU A 136 7.26 9.94 -1.00
CA LEU A 136 6.46 8.85 -1.56
C LEU A 136 6.65 7.59 -0.73
N ALA A 137 5.63 6.73 -0.72
CA ALA A 137 5.78 5.42 -0.13
C ALA A 137 6.50 4.46 -1.10
N ASP A 138 7.46 3.73 -0.56
CA ASP A 138 8.12 2.58 -1.18
C ASP A 138 7.50 1.28 -0.61
N PRO A 139 6.66 0.56 -1.38
CA PRO A 139 6.17 -0.74 -0.98
C PRO A 139 7.32 -1.77 -1.01
N LEU A 140 7.61 -2.38 0.13
CA LEU A 140 8.46 -3.57 0.25
C LEU A 140 7.59 -4.76 0.59
N ILE A 141 7.56 -5.75 -0.31
CA ILE A 141 6.75 -6.96 -0.21
C ILE A 141 7.66 -8.14 -0.56
N VAL A 142 7.79 -9.09 0.36
CA VAL A 142 8.62 -10.30 0.22
C VAL A 142 7.76 -11.54 0.25
#